data_AF-A0A9D8YJ39-F1
#
_entry.id   AF-A0A9D8YJ39-F1
#
_cell.length_a   1.000
_cell.length_b   1.000
_cell.length_c   1.000
_cell.angle_alpha   90.00
_cell.angle_beta   90.00
_cell.angle_gamma   90.00
#
_symmetry.space_group_name_H-M   'P 1'
#
loop_
_entity.id
_entity.type
_entity.pdbx_description
1 polymer ?
#
loop_
_entity_poly.entity_id
_entity_poly.type
_entity_poly.pdbx_seq_one_letter_code
_entity_poly.pdbx_strand_id
1 'polypeptide(L)'
;MGSVQNIDQTQKLFAAFGAGNVPDILSYLNEDIRIEFYGPEDIIPYAGMYDGKEEAKRFFETVLSSVDIHVFEPEEFIAERDKVVVTGNLHLTARSTGRDIKSDFVHVITMQNGRWSKFCDFMNTVSAANAFAAK
;
A
#
# COMPACT_ATOMS: atom_id res chain seq x y z
N MET A 1 -8.86 1.96 -21.01
CA MET A 1 -9.95 2.14 -20.02
C MET A 1 -10.01 3.60 -19.63
N GLY A 2 -11.17 4.07 -19.15
CA GLY A 2 -11.31 5.45 -18.69
C GLY A 2 -10.72 5.67 -17.30
N SER A 3 -10.26 6.89 -17.02
CA SER A 3 -9.72 7.30 -15.71
C SER A 3 -10.69 7.02 -14.55
N VAL A 4 -11.99 7.23 -14.75
CA VAL A 4 -13.05 6.95 -13.76
C VAL A 4 -13.08 5.49 -13.34
N GLN A 5 -12.93 4.55 -14.28
CA GLN A 5 -12.93 3.12 -13.98
C GLN A 5 -11.69 2.73 -13.17
N ASN A 6 -10.53 3.30 -13.49
CA ASN A 6 -9.31 3.02 -12.75
C ASN A 6 -9.38 3.50 -11.29
N ILE A 7 -10.00 4.67 -11.06
CA ILE A 7 -10.26 5.19 -9.70
C ILE A 7 -11.20 4.25 -8.95
N ASP A 8 -12.32 3.84 -9.54
CA ASP A 8 -13.29 2.91 -8.92
C ASP A 8 -12.63 1.60 -8.49
N GLN A 9 -11.78 1.01 -9.34
CA GLN A 9 -11.05 -0.22 -9.00
C GLN A 9 -10.06 -0.02 -7.85
N THR A 10 -9.37 1.13 -7.83
CA THR A 10 -8.43 1.49 -6.75
C THR A 10 -9.17 1.69 -5.42
N GLN A 11 -10.32 2.35 -5.43
CA GLN A 11 -11.17 2.52 -4.25
C GLN A 11 -11.68 1.19 -3.69
N LYS A 12 -12.09 0.26 -4.57
CA LYS A 12 -12.50 -1.09 -4.17
C LYS A 12 -11.35 -1.88 -3.53
N LEU A 13 -10.14 -1.78 -4.08
CA LEU A 13 -8.96 -2.39 -3.48
C LEU A 13 -8.69 -1.82 -2.08
N PHE A 14 -8.75 -0.50 -1.89
CA PHE A 14 -8.58 0.10 -0.56
C PHE A 14 -9.67 -0.32 0.42
N ALA A 15 -10.91 -0.48 -0.03
CA ALA A 15 -11.98 -1.02 0.82
C ALA A 15 -11.68 -2.47 1.25
N ALA A 16 -11.19 -3.31 0.33
CA ALA A 16 -10.76 -4.68 0.64
C ALA A 16 -9.59 -4.71 1.64
N PHE A 17 -8.63 -3.79 1.48
CA PHE A 17 -7.52 -3.61 2.41
C PHE A 17 -7.99 -3.17 3.81
N GLY A 18 -8.88 -2.18 3.90
CA GLY A 18 -9.47 -1.75 5.17
C GLY A 18 -10.29 -2.83 5.88
N ALA A 19 -10.86 -3.76 5.12
CA ALA A 19 -11.56 -4.93 5.66
C ALA A 19 -10.60 -6.10 6.02
N GLY A 20 -9.30 -5.98 5.76
CA GLY A 20 -8.32 -7.05 5.96
C GLY A 20 -8.53 -8.28 5.05
N ASN A 21 -9.26 -8.14 3.95
CA ASN A 21 -9.62 -9.25 3.07
C ASN A 21 -8.56 -9.45 1.98
N VAL A 22 -7.45 -10.09 2.35
CA VAL A 22 -6.32 -10.36 1.43
C VAL A 22 -6.76 -11.08 0.14
N PRO A 23 -7.59 -12.15 0.17
CA PRO A 23 -8.08 -12.77 -1.06
C PRO A 23 -8.77 -11.80 -2.03
N ASP A 24 -9.57 -10.86 -1.50
CA ASP A 24 -10.25 -9.86 -2.31
C ASP A 24 -9.28 -8.82 -2.86
N ILE A 25 -8.31 -8.35 -2.06
CA ILE A 25 -7.21 -7.46 -2.53
C ILE A 25 -6.52 -8.09 -3.74
N LEU A 26 -6.14 -9.36 -3.65
CA LEU A 26 -5.46 -10.08 -4.72
C LEU A 26 -6.30 -10.18 -6.00
N SER A 27 -7.63 -10.11 -5.93
CA SER A 27 -8.50 -10.15 -7.12
C SER A 27 -8.31 -8.91 -8.02
N TYR A 28 -7.88 -7.79 -7.44
CA TYR A 28 -7.62 -6.52 -8.13
C TYR A 28 -6.19 -6.39 -8.68
N LEU A 29 -5.35 -7.41 -8.51
CA LEU A 29 -3.96 -7.42 -8.97
C LEU A 29 -3.79 -8.29 -10.22
N ASN A 30 -2.96 -7.84 -11.16
CA ASN A 30 -2.45 -8.70 -12.23
C ASN A 30 -1.48 -9.75 -11.69
N GLU A 31 -1.28 -10.83 -12.43
CA GLU A 31 -0.39 -11.93 -12.02
C GLU A 31 1.08 -11.48 -11.91
N ASP A 32 1.48 -10.53 -12.75
CA ASP A 32 2.80 -9.92 -12.85
C ASP A 32 2.91 -8.59 -12.08
N ILE A 33 2.03 -8.34 -11.10
CA ILE A 33 2.08 -7.15 -10.25
C ILE A 33 3.47 -6.94 -9.64
N ARG A 34 3.96 -5.70 -9.69
CA ARG A 34 5.15 -5.29 -8.95
C ARG A 34 4.80 -4.29 -7.85
N ILE A 35 5.23 -4.56 -6.62
CA ILE A 35 5.09 -3.65 -5.48
C ILE A 35 6.46 -3.13 -5.07
N GLU A 36 6.54 -1.83 -4.79
CA GLU A 36 7.73 -1.14 -4.36
C GLU A 36 7.43 -0.35 -3.08
N PHE A 37 8.17 -0.63 -2.01
CA PHE A 37 8.14 0.15 -0.78
C PHE A 37 9.58 0.48 -0.39
N TYR A 38 9.96 1.75 -0.46
CA TYR A 38 11.33 2.18 -0.17
C TYR A 38 11.57 2.31 1.33
N GLY A 39 12.68 1.82 1.85
CA GLY A 39 13.04 1.97 3.25
C GLY A 39 14.11 0.97 3.69
N PRO A 40 14.63 1.09 4.93
CA PRO A 40 15.53 0.09 5.49
C PRO A 40 14.79 -1.24 5.72
N GLU A 41 15.05 -2.23 4.85
CA GLU A 41 14.40 -3.57 4.88
C GLU A 41 14.74 -4.37 6.15
N ASP A 42 15.85 -4.04 6.82
CA ASP A 42 16.24 -4.61 8.11
C ASP A 42 15.45 -4.03 9.30
N ILE A 43 14.70 -2.94 9.09
CA ILE A 43 13.94 -2.24 10.13
C ILE A 43 12.45 -2.23 9.84
N ILE A 44 12.01 -1.93 8.61
CA ILE A 44 10.60 -1.85 8.23
C ILE A 44 10.18 -3.21 7.64
N PRO A 45 9.31 -4.00 8.30
CA PRO A 45 9.06 -5.39 7.90
C PRO A 45 8.52 -5.59 6.47
N TYR A 46 7.84 -4.58 5.95
CA TYR A 46 7.19 -4.59 4.63
C TYR A 46 7.90 -3.68 3.61
N ALA A 47 9.11 -3.19 3.92
CA ALA A 47 9.94 -2.52 2.91
C ALA A 47 10.58 -3.54 1.97
N GLY A 48 10.73 -3.15 0.70
CA GLY A 48 11.36 -3.96 -0.33
C GLY A 48 10.61 -3.96 -1.65
N MET A 49 10.95 -4.95 -2.46
CA MET A 49 10.40 -5.19 -3.79
C MET A 49 9.68 -6.53 -3.83
N TYR A 50 8.49 -6.57 -4.40
CA TYR A 50 7.68 -7.79 -4.48
C TYR A 50 7.20 -7.98 -5.91
N ASP A 51 7.61 -9.07 -6.54
CA ASP A 51 7.30 -9.40 -7.94
C ASP A 51 6.34 -10.58 -8.03
N GLY A 52 5.19 -10.35 -8.64
CA GLY A 52 4.13 -11.32 -8.83
C GLY A 52 3.13 -11.42 -7.67
N LYS A 53 2.02 -12.10 -7.94
CA LYS A 53 0.86 -12.15 -7.05
C LYS A 53 1.09 -12.82 -5.70
N GLU A 54 1.97 -13.83 -5.64
CA GLU A 54 2.34 -14.50 -4.38
C GLU A 54 3.18 -13.58 -3.48
N GLU A 55 4.14 -12.84 -4.05
CA GLU A 55 4.94 -11.89 -3.28
C GLU A 55 4.09 -10.68 -2.85
N ALA A 56 3.13 -10.25 -3.70
CA ALA A 56 2.16 -9.23 -3.32
C ALA A 56 1.27 -9.68 -2.16
N LYS A 57 0.84 -10.95 -2.12
CA LYS A 57 0.13 -11.52 -0.97
C LYS A 57 0.97 -11.40 0.30
N ARG A 58 2.24 -11.80 0.23
CA ARG A 58 3.17 -11.67 1.37
C ARG A 58 3.25 -10.21 1.84
N PHE A 59 3.38 -9.25 0.92
CA PHE A 59 3.39 -7.82 1.27
C PHE A 59 2.16 -7.41 2.09
N PHE A 60 0.94 -7.68 1.60
CA PHE A 60 -0.28 -7.27 2.31
C PHE A 60 -0.44 -7.99 3.65
N GLU A 61 -0.10 -9.27 3.73
CA GLU A 61 -0.11 -10.02 4.99
C GLU A 61 0.91 -9.46 5.99
N THR A 62 2.12 -9.09 5.53
CA THR A 62 3.14 -8.46 6.37
C THR A 62 2.70 -7.09 6.86
N VAL A 63 2.08 -6.25 6.02
CA VAL A 63 1.55 -4.95 6.46
C VAL A 63 0.49 -5.13 7.55
N LEU A 64 -0.55 -5.91 7.29
CA LEU A 64 -1.67 -6.12 8.23
C LEU A 64 -1.24 -6.76 9.55
N SER A 65 -0.20 -7.60 9.52
CA SER A 65 0.37 -8.22 10.73
C SER A 65 1.43 -7.37 11.45
N SER A 66 1.94 -6.30 10.84
CA SER A 66 3.00 -5.45 11.43
C SER A 66 2.47 -4.18 12.07
N VAL A 67 1.31 -3.67 11.64
CA VAL A 67 0.74 -2.42 12.15
C VAL A 67 -0.71 -2.57 12.59
N ASP A 68 -1.11 -1.72 13.55
CA ASP A 68 -2.50 -1.34 13.76
C ASP A 68 -2.79 -0.09 12.94
N ILE A 69 -3.85 -0.12 12.13
CA ILE A 69 -4.27 1.00 11.28
C ILE A 69 -5.35 1.79 12.02
N HIS A 70 -5.04 3.03 12.41
CA HIS A 70 -6.01 3.94 13.05
C HIS A 70 -6.63 4.88 12.04
N VAL A 71 -5.80 5.41 11.14
CA VAL A 71 -6.22 6.26 10.03
C VAL A 71 -5.53 5.78 8.76
N PHE A 72 -6.33 5.59 7.72
CA PHE A 72 -5.89 5.44 6.35
C PHE A 72 -6.92 6.16 5.48
N GLU A 73 -6.65 7.44 5.18
CA GLU A 73 -7.62 8.33 4.55
C GLU A 73 -7.08 8.83 3.21
N PRO A 74 -7.52 8.22 2.09
CA PRO A 74 -7.30 8.75 0.76
C PRO A 74 -8.02 10.10 0.58
N GLU A 75 -7.28 11.14 0.20
CA GLU A 75 -7.79 12.51 0.05
C GLU A 75 -8.07 12.86 -1.41
N GLU A 76 -7.12 12.57 -2.32
CA GLU A 76 -7.28 12.85 -3.75
C GLU A 76 -7.00 11.60 -4.59
N PHE A 77 -7.79 11.40 -5.64
CA PHE A 77 -7.56 10.41 -6.68
C PHE A 77 -7.36 11.10 -8.01
N ILE A 78 -6.13 11.04 -8.53
CA ILE A 78 -5.72 11.68 -9.77
C ILE A 78 -5.46 10.56 -10.79
N ALA A 79 -6.20 10.54 -11.89
CA ALA A 79 -6.05 9.49 -12.89
C ALA A 79 -5.90 10.03 -14.31
N GLU A 80 -4.86 9.57 -15.00
CA GLU A 80 -4.58 9.85 -16.40
C GLU A 80 -4.08 8.59 -17.09
N ARG A 81 -4.66 8.25 -18.25
CA ARG A 81 -4.34 7.03 -19.03
C ARG A 81 -4.39 5.77 -18.16
N ASP A 82 -3.23 5.15 -17.92
CA ASP A 82 -3.00 3.92 -17.16
C ASP A 82 -2.52 4.21 -15.73
N LYS A 83 -2.44 5.46 -15.30
CA LYS A 83 -1.97 5.83 -13.97
C LYS A 83 -3.11 6.25 -13.06
N VAL A 84 -2.99 5.86 -11.80
CA VAL A 84 -3.74 6.42 -10.68
C VAL A 84 -2.72 6.85 -9.63
N VAL A 85 -2.81 8.10 -9.21
CA VAL A 85 -2.05 8.63 -8.08
C VAL A 85 -3.05 8.95 -6.99
N VAL A 86 -2.77 8.47 -5.78
CA VAL A 86 -3.58 8.76 -4.60
C VAL A 86 -2.73 9.50 -3.60
N THR A 87 -3.19 10.65 -3.12
CA THR A 87 -2.61 11.33 -1.95
C THR A 87 -3.50 11.11 -0.75
N GLY A 88 -2.93 11.16 0.45
CA GLY A 88 -3.70 11.10 1.68
C GLY A 88 -2.81 11.10 2.90
N ASN A 89 -3.42 10.76 4.03
CA ASN A 89 -2.70 10.67 5.31
C ASN A 89 -2.96 9.33 6.01
N LEU A 90 -2.01 8.94 6.86
CA LEU A 90 -2.08 7.73 7.68
C LEU A 90 -1.64 7.99 9.11
N HIS A 91 -2.25 7.22 10.01
CA HIS A 91 -1.80 7.02 11.39
C HIS A 91 -1.85 5.54 11.70
N LEU A 92 -0.67 4.97 11.92
CA LEU A 92 -0.47 3.57 12.24
C LEU A 92 0.23 3.44 13.59
N THR A 93 0.15 2.28 14.22
CA THR A 93 1.02 1.90 15.33
C THR A 93 1.81 0.66 14.96
N ALA A 94 3.14 0.72 15.06
CA ALA A 94 4.01 -0.43 14.89
C ALA A 94 3.77 -1.43 16.02
N ARG A 95 3.25 -2.63 15.70
CA ARG A 95 2.86 -3.63 16.72
C ARG A 95 4.03 -4.08 17.58
N SER A 96 5.23 -4.19 17.01
CA SER A 96 6.43 -4.66 17.71
C SER A 96 6.90 -3.72 18.83
N THR A 97 6.59 -2.43 18.74
CA THR A 97 7.11 -1.41 19.69
C THR A 97 6.02 -0.55 20.34
N GLY A 98 4.79 -0.61 19.82
CA GLY A 98 3.69 0.24 20.26
C GLY A 98 3.83 1.73 19.88
N ARG A 99 4.76 2.07 18.96
CA ARG A 99 5.00 3.46 18.56
C ARG A 99 4.23 3.86 17.32
N ASP A 100 3.85 5.12 17.28
CA ASP A 100 3.10 5.69 16.16
C ASP A 100 3.98 5.94 14.93
N ILE A 101 3.34 5.74 13.78
CA ILE A 101 3.78 6.16 12.47
C ILE A 101 2.71 7.13 11.95
N LYS A 102 3.09 8.37 11.67
CA LYS A 102 2.19 9.37 11.10
C LYS A 102 2.85 9.93 9.85
N SER A 103 2.12 9.95 8.76
CA SER A 103 2.66 10.37 7.48
C SER A 103 1.55 10.80 6.53
N ASP A 104 1.85 11.79 5.70
CA ASP A 104 1.20 11.88 4.39
C ASP A 104 1.75 10.76 3.50
N PHE A 105 0.96 10.26 2.56
CA PHE A 105 1.40 9.27 1.59
C PHE A 105 1.04 9.70 0.17
N VAL A 106 1.82 9.19 -0.78
CA VAL A 106 1.45 9.14 -2.19
C VAL A 106 1.54 7.70 -2.66
N HIS A 107 0.45 7.16 -3.19
CA HIS A 107 0.44 5.88 -3.87
C HIS A 107 0.46 6.11 -5.38
N VAL A 108 1.47 5.58 -6.06
CA VAL A 108 1.56 5.64 -7.52
C VAL A 108 1.26 4.26 -8.08
N ILE A 109 0.15 4.17 -8.81
CA ILE A 109 -0.39 2.92 -9.32
C ILE A 109 -0.38 2.93 -10.85
N THR A 110 0.06 1.82 -11.44
CA THR A 110 -0.15 1.52 -12.85
C THR A 110 -1.27 0.49 -12.99
N MET A 111 -2.19 0.78 -13.88
CA MET A 111 -3.37 -0.01 -14.18
C MET A 111 -3.22 -0.68 -15.55
N GLN A 112 -3.53 -1.96 -15.62
CA GLN A 112 -3.58 -2.70 -16.87
C GLN A 112 -4.77 -3.66 -16.79
N ASN A 113 -5.65 -3.60 -17.81
CA ASN A 113 -6.86 -4.43 -17.90
C ASN A 113 -7.76 -4.40 -16.64
N GLY A 114 -7.82 -3.25 -15.97
CA GLY A 114 -8.71 -2.95 -14.85
C GLY A 114 -8.11 -3.31 -13.49
N ARG A 115 -6.86 -3.79 -13.48
CA ARG A 115 -6.16 -4.27 -12.30
C ARG A 115 -4.83 -3.56 -12.13
N TRP A 116 -4.32 -3.56 -10.90
CA TRP A 116 -3.00 -3.03 -10.61
C TRP A 116 -1.94 -3.94 -11.26
N SER A 117 -1.02 -3.35 -12.02
CA SER A 117 0.20 -3.99 -12.53
C SER A 117 1.48 -3.45 -11.87
N LYS A 118 1.43 -2.23 -11.32
CA LYS A 118 2.48 -1.70 -10.45
C LYS A 118 1.88 -0.87 -9.32
N PHE A 119 2.43 -1.00 -8.12
CA PHE A 119 2.12 -0.16 -6.96
C PHE A 119 3.41 0.30 -6.31
N CYS A 120 3.48 1.59 -5.97
CA CYS A 120 4.61 2.16 -5.25
C CYS A 120 4.09 3.10 -4.16
N ASP A 121 4.56 2.87 -2.94
CA ASP A 121 4.23 3.68 -1.77
C ASP A 121 5.32 4.74 -1.52
N PHE A 122 4.89 5.99 -1.31
CA PHE A 122 5.73 7.09 -0.88
C PHE A 122 5.18 7.70 0.42
N MET A 123 5.53 7.09 1.54
CA MET A 123 5.32 7.65 2.88
C MET A 123 6.65 8.10 3.52
N ASN A 124 6.58 8.72 4.70
CA ASN A 124 7.72 9.09 5.51
C ASN A 124 8.36 7.85 6.16
N THR A 125 9.32 7.27 5.46
CA THR A 125 10.00 6.04 5.87
C THR A 125 10.96 6.26 7.04
N VAL A 126 11.39 7.50 7.29
CA VAL A 126 12.10 7.86 8.53
C VAL A 126 11.17 7.71 9.73
N SER A 127 9.91 8.15 9.62
CA SER A 127 8.91 7.93 10.69
C SER A 127 8.66 6.44 10.91
N ALA A 128 8.51 5.66 9.85
CA ALA A 128 8.30 4.22 9.95
C ALA A 128 9.51 3.51 10.57
N ALA A 129 10.72 3.78 10.09
CA ALA A 129 11.95 3.19 10.63
C ALA A 129 12.13 3.53 12.12
N ASN A 130 11.89 4.79 12.50
CA ASN A 130 11.94 5.20 13.91
C ASN A 130 10.90 4.48 14.77
N ALA A 131 9.72 4.16 14.24
CA ALA A 131 8.70 3.41 14.96
C ALA A 131 9.04 1.92 15.09
N PHE A 132 9.70 1.30 14.11
CA PHE A 132 10.05 -0.12 14.16
C PHE A 132 11.39 -0.42 14.85
N ALA A 133 12.35 0.50 14.87
CA ALA A 133 13.69 0.27 15.41
C ALA A 133 13.68 -0.12 16.90
N ALA A 134 14.28 -1.26 17.28
CA ALA A 134 14.44 -1.60 18.69
C ALA A 134 15.20 -0.49 19.46
N LYS A 135 14.92 -0.34 20.76
CA LYS A 135 15.72 0.52 21.63
C LYS A 135 17.13 -0.01 21.79
#